data_AF-A0A916MHN6-F1
#
_entry.id   AF-A0A916MHN6-F1
#
_cell.length_a   1.000
_cell.length_b   1.000
_cell.length_c   1.000
_cell.angle_alpha   90.00
_cell.angle_beta   90.00
_cell.angle_gamma   90.00
#
_symmetry.space_group_name_H-M   'P 1'
#
loop_
_entity.id
_entity.type
_entity.pdbx_description
1 polymer ?
#
loop_
_entity_poly.entity_id
_entity_poly.type
_entity_poly.pdbx_seq_one_letter_code
_entity_poly.pdbx_strand_id
1 'polypeptide(L)'
;MSAITKALTGLFLGVLLLLALGDAFDLVKYWRDPSLYGFGTEVAGFRYLSPTHFMVSIVVTIIGALSAVLAPRVISSSSAVLAVRGVLVILLLGFRYA
;
A
#
# COMPACT_ATOMS: atom_id res chain seq x y z
N MET A 1 -23.52 -11.07 2.37
CA MET A 1 -22.65 -9.95 2.78
C MET A 1 -23.54 -8.74 3.10
N SER A 2 -23.49 -8.20 4.31
CA SER A 2 -24.39 -7.12 4.75
C SER A 2 -24.05 -5.79 4.05
N ALA A 3 -25.00 -4.84 4.03
CA ALA A 3 -24.78 -3.50 3.47
C ALA A 3 -23.60 -2.78 4.15
N ILE A 4 -23.46 -2.96 5.47
CA ILE A 4 -22.35 -2.41 6.27
C ILE A 4 -21.01 -2.99 5.80
N THR A 5 -20.91 -4.32 5.63
CA THR A 5 -19.66 -4.94 5.17
C THR A 5 -19.27 -4.47 3.77
N LYS A 6 -20.24 -4.22 2.88
CA LYS A 6 -19.98 -3.67 1.54
C LYS A 6 -19.47 -2.23 1.61
N ALA A 7 -20.10 -1.38 2.44
CA ALA A 7 -19.67 0.00 2.62
C ALA A 7 -18.24 0.08 3.19
N LEU A 8 -17.95 -0.69 4.25
CA LEU A 8 -16.61 -0.77 4.84
C LEU A 8 -15.57 -1.29 3.86
N THR A 9 -15.93 -2.28 3.04
CA THR A 9 -15.06 -2.81 1.98
C THR A 9 -14.75 -1.75 0.92
N GLY A 10 -15.76 -1.00 0.48
CA GLY A 10 -15.57 0.09 -0.49
C GLY A 10 -14.67 1.19 0.06
N LEU A 11 -14.91 1.61 1.31
CA LEU A 11 -14.09 2.61 1.99
C LEU A 11 -12.64 2.14 2.15
N PHE A 12 -12.44 0.89 2.57
CA PHE A 12 -11.12 0.28 2.69
C PHE A 12 -10.36 0.31 1.36
N LEU A 13 -10.99 -0.16 0.27
CA LEU A 13 -10.36 -0.15 -1.05
C LEU A 13 -10.06 1.26 -1.53
N GLY A 14 -10.96 2.22 -1.27
CA GLY A 14 -10.76 3.63 -1.59
C GLY A 14 -9.53 4.23 -0.93
N VAL A 15 -9.37 4.04 0.39
CA VAL A 15 -8.19 4.51 1.14
C VAL A 15 -6.92 3.87 0.58
N LEU A 16 -6.96 2.58 0.30
CA LEU A 16 -5.79 1.83 -0.11
C LEU A 16 -5.36 2.18 -1.55
N LEU A 17 -6.32 2.50 -2.43
CA LEU A 17 -6.06 3.10 -3.74
C LEU A 17 -5.44 4.50 -3.65
N LEU A 18 -5.94 5.36 -2.74
CA LEU A 18 -5.37 6.70 -2.55
C LEU A 18 -3.93 6.64 -2.06
N LEU A 19 -3.63 5.72 -1.14
CA LEU A 19 -2.25 5.47 -0.69
C LEU A 19 -1.36 5.00 -1.85
N ALA A 20 -1.81 4.02 -2.63
CA ALA A 20 -1.05 3.52 -3.78
C ALA A 20 -0.84 4.59 -4.86
N LEU A 21 -1.81 5.49 -5.07
CA LEU A 21 -1.69 6.63 -5.98
C LEU A 21 -0.66 7.66 -5.47
N GLY A 22 -0.66 7.95 -4.16
CA GLY A 22 0.36 8.79 -3.55
C GLY A 22 1.76 8.22 -3.76
N ASP A 23 1.92 6.93 -3.52
CA ASP A 23 3.19 6.21 -3.70
C ASP A 23 3.62 6.16 -5.16
N ALA A 24 2.69 5.97 -6.10
CA ALA A 24 2.99 6.05 -7.53
C ALA A 24 3.48 7.44 -7.93
N PHE A 25 2.89 8.50 -7.37
CA PHE A 25 3.35 9.87 -7.61
C PHE A 25 4.76 10.12 -7.06
N ASP A 26 5.05 9.61 -5.87
CA ASP A 26 6.39 9.71 -5.28
C ASP A 26 7.42 8.85 -6.02
N LEU A 27 7.02 7.73 -6.62
CA LEU A 27 7.88 6.95 -7.52
C LEU A 27 8.26 7.72 -8.78
N VAL A 28 7.30 8.43 -9.38
CA VAL A 28 7.54 9.27 -10.56
C VAL A 28 8.53 10.38 -10.22
N LYS A 29 8.39 11.02 -9.05
CA LYS A 29 9.37 12.01 -8.58
C LYS A 29 10.75 11.41 -8.36
N TYR A 30 10.82 10.22 -7.75
CA TYR A 30 12.08 9.51 -7.54
C TYR A 30 12.80 9.18 -8.85
N TRP A 31 12.09 8.76 -9.89
CA TRP A 31 12.70 8.54 -11.21
C TRP A 31 13.18 9.82 -11.87
N ARG A 32 12.55 10.95 -11.56
CA ARG A 32 12.97 12.25 -12.08
C ARG A 32 14.23 12.77 -11.40
N ASP A 33 14.31 12.62 -10.08
CA ASP A 33 15.47 13.02 -9.29
C ASP A 33 15.64 12.11 -8.05
N PRO A 34 16.43 11.03 -8.16
CA PRO A 34 16.61 10.08 -7.07
C PRO A 34 17.46 10.65 -5.94
N SER A 35 18.21 11.73 -6.18
CA SER A 35 19.09 12.34 -5.17
C SER A 35 18.32 12.94 -4.00
N LEU A 36 17.03 13.25 -4.20
CA LEU A 36 16.12 13.76 -3.18
C LEU A 36 15.74 12.72 -2.11
N TYR A 37 15.97 11.43 -2.38
CA TYR A 37 15.45 10.30 -1.58
C TYR A 37 16.56 9.55 -0.82
N GLY A 38 17.57 10.29 -0.34
CA GLY A 38 18.69 9.78 0.44
C GLY A 38 18.34 9.28 1.84
N PHE A 39 19.35 8.80 2.57
CA PHE A 39 19.22 8.37 3.96
C PHE A 39 18.61 9.49 4.82
N GLY A 40 17.54 9.18 5.54
CA GLY A 40 16.93 10.10 6.48
C GLY A 40 15.99 11.13 5.84
N THR A 41 15.76 11.08 4.52
CA THR A 41 14.72 11.86 3.86
C THR A 41 13.35 11.42 4.38
N GLU A 42 12.52 12.40 4.74
CA GLU A 42 11.13 12.19 5.11
C GLU A 42 10.21 12.44 3.90
N VAL A 43 9.42 11.45 3.53
CA VAL A 43 8.44 11.53 2.43
C VAL A 43 7.09 11.08 2.96
N ALA A 44 6.10 11.96 2.86
CA ALA A 44 4.74 11.72 3.36
C ALA A 44 4.68 11.30 4.85
N GLY A 45 5.58 11.82 5.69
CA GLY A 45 5.66 11.50 7.12
C GLY A 45 6.49 10.25 7.46
N PHE A 46 7.13 9.62 6.47
CA PHE A 46 7.92 8.41 6.66
C PHE A 46 9.39 8.68 6.35
N ARG A 47 10.27 8.24 7.26
CA ARG A 47 11.71 8.39 7.11
C ARG A 47 12.33 7.13 6.53
N TYR A 48 13.05 7.25 5.43
CA TYR A 48 13.63 6.09 4.75
C TYR A 48 15.11 5.94 5.06
N LEU A 49 15.52 4.70 5.35
CA LEU A 49 16.90 4.33 5.64
C LEU A 49 17.79 4.32 4.40
N SER A 50 17.24 4.26 3.20
CA SER A 50 18.02 4.31 1.96
C SER A 50 17.10 4.52 0.75
N PRO A 51 17.65 4.94 -0.40
CA PRO A 51 16.91 4.97 -1.67
C PRO A 51 16.30 3.59 -2.03
N THR A 52 17.03 2.51 -1.75
CA THR A 52 16.55 1.14 -1.97
C THR A 52 15.36 0.81 -1.05
N HIS A 53 15.43 1.19 0.23
CA HIS A 53 14.31 1.01 1.17
C HIS A 53 13.06 1.76 0.71
N PHE A 54 13.22 3.02 0.28
CA PHE A 54 12.15 3.82 -0.28
C PHE A 54 11.49 3.16 -1.49
N MET A 55 12.31 2.71 -2.46
CA MET A 55 11.81 2.03 -3.67
C MET A 55 11.05 0.74 -3.33
N VAL A 56 11.58 -0.09 -2.43
CA VAL A 56 10.94 -1.34 -2.01
C VAL A 56 9.62 -1.06 -1.28
N SER A 57 9.58 -0.07 -0.38
CA SER A 57 8.36 0.30 0.35
C SER A 57 7.21 0.71 -0.59
N ILE A 58 7.50 1.53 -1.60
CA ILE A 58 6.53 1.92 -2.62
C ILE A 58 6.03 0.72 -3.41
N VAL A 59 6.94 -0.12 -3.91
CA VAL A 59 6.59 -1.28 -4.72
C VAL A 59 5.73 -2.27 -3.93
N VAL A 60 6.09 -2.52 -2.67
CA VAL A 60 5.32 -3.38 -1.76
C VAL A 60 3.92 -2.81 -1.52
N THR A 61 3.78 -1.49 -1.34
CA THR A 61 2.46 -0.84 -1.17
C THR A 61 1.60 -0.96 -2.42
N ILE A 62 2.14 -0.68 -3.60
CA ILE A 62 1.41 -0.79 -4.87
C ILE A 62 0.97 -2.23 -5.14
N ILE A 63 1.86 -3.21 -4.97
CA ILE A 63 1.54 -4.64 -5.14
C ILE A 63 0.48 -5.07 -4.13
N GLY A 64 0.60 -4.62 -2.89
CA GLY A 64 -0.36 -4.92 -1.84
C GLY A 64 -1.75 -4.36 -2.15
N ALA A 65 -1.80 -3.15 -2.70
CA ALA A 65 -3.04 -2.53 -3.14
C ALA A 65 -3.71 -3.26 -4.28
N LEU A 66 -2.94 -3.61 -5.31
CA LEU A 66 -3.45 -4.38 -6.43
C LEU A 66 -3.96 -5.75 -5.97
N SER A 67 -3.23 -6.42 -5.07
CA SER A 67 -3.63 -7.71 -4.50
C SER A 67 -4.93 -7.61 -3.70
N ALA A 68 -5.11 -6.55 -2.89
CA ALA A 68 -6.35 -6.32 -2.14
C ALA A 68 -7.56 -6.06 -3.04
N VAL A 69 -7.36 -5.40 -4.18
CA VAL A 69 -8.39 -5.15 -5.21
C VAL A 69 -8.73 -6.43 -5.97
N LEU A 70 -7.72 -7.25 -6.31
CA LEU A 70 -7.89 -8.48 -7.08
C LEU A 70 -8.31 -9.70 -6.24
N ALA A 71 -8.11 -9.68 -4.92
CA ALA A 71 -8.45 -10.79 -4.02
C ALA A 71 -9.86 -11.37 -4.23
N PRO A 72 -10.95 -10.58 -4.41
CA PRO A 72 -12.29 -11.11 -4.65
C PRO A 72 -12.46 -11.84 -5.99
N ARG A 73 -11.55 -11.65 -6.95
CA ARG A 73 -11.58 -12.37 -8.24
C ARG A 73 -10.97 -13.76 -8.13
N VAL A 74 -10.11 -13.99 -7.15
CA VAL A 74 -9.38 -15.25 -6.95
C VAL A 74 -9.98 -16.04 -5.79
N ILE A 75 -10.55 -15.35 -4.80
CA ILE A 75 -11.07 -15.94 -3.57
C ILE A 75 -12.58 -15.71 -3.52
N SER A 76 -13.34 -16.81 -3.52
CA SER A 76 -14.81 -16.79 -3.46
C SER A 76 -15.36 -16.52 -2.05
N SER A 77 -14.59 -16.87 -1.01
CA SER A 77 -15.00 -16.67 0.38
C SER A 77 -14.72 -15.24 0.84
N SER A 78 -15.77 -14.52 1.24
CA SER A 78 -15.66 -13.15 1.77
C SER A 78 -14.78 -13.08 3.03
N SER A 79 -14.83 -14.09 3.89
CA SER A 79 -14.00 -14.15 5.10
C SER A 79 -12.51 -14.31 4.77
N ALA A 80 -12.20 -15.11 3.75
CA ALA A 80 -10.82 -15.29 3.28
C ALA A 80 -10.29 -14.04 2.57
N VAL A 81 -11.12 -13.33 1.79
CA VAL A 81 -10.77 -12.03 1.21
C VAL A 81 -10.42 -11.01 2.29
N LEU A 82 -11.23 -10.94 3.36
CA LEU A 82 -10.98 -10.04 4.48
C LEU A 82 -9.70 -10.41 5.24
N ALA A 83 -9.44 -11.71 5.45
CA ALA A 83 -8.23 -12.19 6.10
C ALA A 83 -6.97 -11.80 5.29
N VAL A 84 -6.97 -12.03 3.98
CA VAL A 84 -5.85 -11.64 3.09
C VAL A 84 -5.61 -10.13 3.13
N ARG A 85 -6.68 -9.33 3.08
CA ARG A 85 -6.58 -7.87 3.19
C ARG A 85 -6.03 -7.42 4.54
N GLY A 86 -6.45 -8.05 5.64
CA GLY A 86 -5.94 -7.78 6.98
C GLY A 86 -4.44 -8.08 7.11
N VAL A 87 -4.01 -9.24 6.62
CA VAL A 87 -2.58 -9.62 6.58
C VAL A 87 -1.77 -8.62 5.75
N LEU A 88 -2.30 -8.22 4.60
CA LEU A 88 -1.69 -7.20 3.75
C LEU A 88 -1.47 -5.88 4.49
N VAL A 89 -2.48 -5.38 5.20
CA VAL A 89 -2.34 -4.14 5.98
C VAL A 89 -1.25 -4.26 7.03
N ILE A 90 -1.20 -5.37 7.77
CA ILE A 90 -0.17 -5.60 8.80
C ILE A 90 1.22 -5.59 8.18
N LEU A 91 1.40 -6.25 7.02
CA LEU A 91 2.67 -6.27 6.31
C LEU A 91 3.05 -4.87 5.80
N LEU A 92 2.11 -4.12 5.22
CA LEU A 92 2.36 -2.77 4.72
C LEU A 92 2.76 -1.80 5.83
N LEU A 93 2.05 -1.86 6.97
CA LEU A 93 2.39 -1.06 8.14
C LEU A 93 3.74 -1.51 8.71
N GLY A 94 3.96 -2.81 8.89
CA GLY A 94 5.23 -3.34 9.38
C GLY A 94 6.42 -2.91 8.53
N PHE A 95 6.28 -2.90 7.21
CA PHE A 95 7.34 -2.48 6.30
C PHE A 95 7.55 -0.96 6.27
N ARG A 96 6.50 -0.16 6.50
CA ARG A 96 6.62 1.30 6.59
C ARG A 96 7.18 1.82 7.92
N TYR A 97 7.02 1.05 9.01
CA TYR A 97 7.45 1.45 10.36
C TYR A 97 8.69 0.69 10.88
N ALA A 98 9.26 -0.22 10.09
CA ALA A 98 10.52 -0.91 10.39
C ALA A 98 11.74 -0.07 9.95
#